data_AF-A0A7Y7M249-F1
#
_entry.id   AF-A0A7Y7M249-F1
#
_cell.length_a   1.000
_cell.length_b   1.000
_cell.length_c   1.000
_cell.angle_alpha   90.00
_cell.angle_beta   90.00
_cell.angle_gamma   90.00
#
_symmetry.space_group_name_H-M   'P 1'
#
loop_
_entity.id
_entity.type
_entity.pdbx_description
1 polymer ?
#
loop_
_entity_poly.entity_id
_entity_poly.type
_entity_poly.pdbx_seq_one_letter_code
_entity_poly.pdbx_strand_id
1 'polypeptide(L)'
;MTTGLQWAVLAVCVGCSLWRLPAAAKGRNRGLFWSFLLVSLAVALSIPAIYVQVDGVLGRENLANVVLRLSLFAVLFLLAAKIAAAYKAPVARRLIRGPVGLAVVSASSAGILAMYFLSELHGSSPGLAAFFDQPTVVAYMWIGRGYQAYVAACLVPATGRAAFSRLPALDRAAALSMCLGFAGVCLTLVVQATGWHGAALMTALSFGSILLVAAGLVLVWVSYMRRPVKH
;
A
#
# COMPACT_ATOMS: atom_id res chain seq x y z
N MET A 1 -12.61 7.24 -17.20
CA MET A 1 -13.36 6.14 -16.54
C MET A 1 -12.80 5.72 -15.17
N THR A 2 -11.67 6.27 -14.71
CA THR A 2 -11.06 5.96 -13.40
C THR A 2 -11.62 6.77 -12.23
N THR A 3 -12.20 7.95 -12.49
CA THR A 3 -12.67 8.88 -11.44
C THR A 3 -13.81 8.28 -10.61
N GLY A 4 -14.82 7.65 -11.23
CA GLY A 4 -15.95 7.06 -10.51
C GLY A 4 -15.53 5.92 -9.57
N LEU A 5 -14.56 5.11 -9.99
CA LEU A 5 -14.01 4.04 -9.15
C LEU A 5 -13.24 4.60 -7.95
N GLN A 6 -12.43 5.65 -8.14
CA GLN A 6 -11.70 6.29 -7.04
C GLN A 6 -12.66 6.89 -5.99
N TRP A 7 -13.75 7.54 -6.43
CA TRP A 7 -14.78 8.06 -5.53
C TRP A 7 -15.52 6.96 -4.77
N ALA A 8 -15.87 5.86 -5.45
CA ALA A 8 -16.50 4.71 -4.81
C ALA A 8 -15.58 4.08 -3.75
N VAL A 9 -14.29 3.89 -4.07
CA VAL A 9 -13.28 3.40 -3.12
C VAL A 9 -13.15 4.35 -1.93
N LEU A 10 -13.09 5.66 -2.18
CA LEU A 10 -13.03 6.67 -1.12
C LEU A 10 -14.23 6.57 -0.17
N ALA A 11 -15.45 6.52 -0.71
CA ALA A 11 -16.67 6.42 0.07
C ALA A 11 -16.69 5.16 0.95
N VAL A 12 -16.27 4.02 0.40
CA VAL A 12 -16.16 2.76 1.14
C VAL A 12 -15.10 2.85 2.25
N CYS A 13 -13.92 3.40 1.97
CA CYS A 13 -12.84 3.54 2.94
C CYS A 13 -13.21 4.49 4.09
N VAL A 14 -13.86 5.61 3.78
CA VAL A 14 -14.35 6.58 4.78
C VAL A 14 -15.45 5.93 5.62
N GLY A 15 -16.43 5.26 5.00
CA GLY A 15 -17.48 4.53 5.70
C GLY A 15 -16.93 3.46 6.65
N CYS A 16 -15.94 2.69 6.21
CA CYS A 16 -15.24 1.69 7.05
C CYS A 16 -14.48 2.33 8.22
N SER A 17 -13.88 3.50 8.00
CA SER A 17 -13.17 4.26 9.04
C SER A 17 -14.15 4.75 10.11
N LEU A 18 -15.25 5.39 9.69
CA LEU A 18 -16.30 5.92 10.58
C LEU A 18 -17.00 4.80 11.36
N TRP A 19 -17.33 3.68 10.71
CA TRP A 19 -17.91 2.51 11.37
C TRP A 19 -17.04 1.97 12.50
N ARG A 20 -15.72 2.09 12.37
CA ARG A 20 -14.74 1.59 13.36
C ARG A 20 -14.32 2.64 14.40
N LEU A 21 -14.69 3.90 14.22
CA LEU A 21 -14.40 5.00 15.14
C LEU A 21 -14.84 4.71 16.59
N PRO A 22 -16.06 4.22 16.88
CA PRO A 22 -16.47 3.92 18.26
C PRO A 22 -15.66 2.77 18.89
N ALA A 23 -15.26 1.77 18.11
CA ALA A 23 -14.39 0.69 18.59
C ALA A 23 -12.98 1.22 18.91
N ALA A 24 -12.44 2.09 18.06
CA ALA A 24 -11.13 2.71 18.23
C ALA A 24 -11.07 3.66 19.43
N ALA A 25 -12.11 4.45 19.65
CA ALA A 25 -12.28 5.31 20.83
C ALA A 25 -12.25 4.48 22.13
N LYS A 26 -12.86 3.28 22.10
CA LYS A 26 -12.83 2.29 23.20
C LYS A 26 -11.51 1.50 23.30
N GLY A 27 -10.46 1.89 22.57
CA GLY A 27 -9.14 1.24 22.60
C GLY A 27 -9.02 -0.06 21.81
N ARG A 28 -10.11 -0.57 21.25
CA ARG A 28 -10.13 -1.86 20.53
C ARG A 28 -9.84 -1.64 19.04
N ASN A 29 -9.01 -2.49 18.46
CA ASN A 29 -8.72 -2.48 17.01
C ASN A 29 -8.19 -1.15 16.44
N ARG A 30 -7.52 -0.32 17.25
CA ARG A 30 -6.94 0.98 16.84
C ARG A 30 -6.11 0.89 15.57
N GLY A 31 -5.28 -0.15 15.45
CA GLY A 31 -4.45 -0.34 14.26
C GLY A 31 -5.24 -0.61 12.98
N LEU A 32 -6.49 -1.07 13.05
CA LEU A 32 -7.34 -1.26 11.86
C LEU A 32 -8.06 0.04 11.48
N PHE A 33 -8.51 0.81 12.47
CA PHE A 33 -9.03 2.15 12.26
C PHE A 33 -7.99 3.05 11.57
N TRP A 34 -6.76 3.11 12.11
CA TRP A 34 -5.68 3.90 11.51
C TRP A 34 -5.34 3.44 10.09
N SER A 35 -5.33 2.14 9.80
CA SER A 35 -5.15 1.65 8.42
C SER A 35 -6.22 2.18 7.48
N PHE A 36 -7.51 2.09 7.86
CA PHE A 36 -8.60 2.58 7.00
C PHE A 36 -8.57 4.11 6.85
N LEU A 37 -8.27 4.84 7.92
CA LEU A 37 -8.16 6.29 7.87
C LEU A 37 -7.03 6.74 6.93
N LEU A 38 -5.85 6.12 7.05
CA LEU A 38 -4.70 6.44 6.20
C LEU A 38 -4.92 6.01 4.75
N VAL A 39 -5.61 4.89 4.50
CA VAL A 39 -6.03 4.50 3.14
C VAL A 39 -7.01 5.54 2.58
N SER A 40 -7.99 5.97 3.37
CA SER A 40 -8.95 7.00 2.95
C SER A 40 -8.24 8.29 2.57
N LEU A 41 -7.27 8.73 3.38
CA LEU A 41 -6.44 9.89 3.10
C LEU A 41 -5.64 9.71 1.81
N ALA A 42 -4.98 8.57 1.63
CA ALA A 42 -4.19 8.30 0.43
C ALA A 42 -5.06 8.26 -0.85
N VAL A 43 -6.25 7.64 -0.78
CA VAL A 43 -7.20 7.62 -1.90
C VAL A 43 -7.75 9.01 -2.20
N ALA A 44 -8.10 9.79 -1.16
CA ALA A 44 -8.57 11.15 -1.31
C ALA A 44 -7.53 12.02 -2.04
N LEU A 45 -6.27 11.97 -1.57
CA LEU A 45 -5.16 12.70 -2.19
C LEU A 45 -4.76 12.15 -3.56
N SER A 46 -5.23 10.95 -3.95
CA SER A 46 -5.03 10.45 -5.32
C SER A 46 -6.04 11.02 -6.32
N ILE A 47 -7.12 11.67 -5.87
CA ILE A 47 -8.14 12.26 -6.74
C ILE A 47 -7.70 13.70 -7.08
N PRO A 48 -7.48 14.06 -8.35
CA PRO A 48 -7.00 15.40 -8.72
C PRO A 48 -7.83 16.54 -8.15
N ALA A 49 -9.16 16.39 -8.13
CA ALA A 49 -10.09 17.37 -7.59
C ALA A 49 -9.88 17.66 -6.09
N ILE A 50 -9.50 16.67 -5.30
CA ILE A 50 -9.19 16.85 -3.88
C ILE A 50 -7.74 17.29 -3.71
N TYR A 51 -6.82 16.65 -4.45
CA TYR A 51 -5.38 16.92 -4.39
C TYR A 51 -5.08 18.40 -4.60
N VAL A 52 -5.58 19.01 -5.69
CA VAL A 52 -5.28 20.41 -6.02
C VAL A 52 -5.81 21.38 -4.95
N GLN A 53 -6.94 21.06 -4.33
CA GLN A 53 -7.52 21.88 -3.26
C GLN A 53 -6.69 21.79 -1.99
N VAL A 54 -6.34 20.57 -1.57
CA VAL A 54 -5.52 20.34 -0.37
C VAL A 54 -4.12 20.93 -0.56
N ASP A 55 -3.49 20.68 -1.70
CA ASP A 55 -2.18 21.23 -2.01
C ASP A 55 -2.22 22.76 -2.12
N GLY A 56 -3.34 23.32 -2.61
CA GLY A 56 -3.62 24.75 -2.61
C GLY A 56 -3.52 25.39 -1.22
N VAL A 57 -4.06 24.73 -0.20
CA VAL A 57 -3.99 25.18 1.20
C VAL A 57 -2.58 24.98 1.79
N LEU A 58 -1.85 23.97 1.32
CA LEU A 58 -0.50 23.63 1.79
C LEU A 58 0.61 24.45 1.12
N GLY A 59 0.28 25.42 0.26
CA GLY A 59 1.25 26.32 -0.37
C GLY A 59 1.51 26.07 -1.86
N ARG A 60 0.83 25.10 -2.49
CA ARG A 60 0.97 24.72 -3.92
C ARG A 60 2.36 24.19 -4.30
N GLU A 61 3.03 23.54 -3.36
CA GLU A 61 4.37 22.98 -3.53
C GLU A 61 4.36 21.44 -3.55
N ASN A 62 3.23 20.79 -3.85
CA ASN A 62 3.09 19.32 -3.84
C ASN A 62 3.33 18.64 -2.48
N LEU A 63 3.19 19.37 -1.37
CA LEU A 63 3.28 18.78 -0.03
C LEU A 63 2.20 17.70 0.17
N ALA A 64 1.05 17.85 -0.49
CA ALA A 64 0.00 16.82 -0.52
C ALA A 64 0.54 15.46 -1.00
N ASN A 65 1.50 15.43 -1.93
CA ASN A 65 2.08 14.18 -2.42
C ASN A 65 2.99 13.51 -1.38
N VAL A 66 3.70 14.29 -0.57
CA VAL A 66 4.51 13.77 0.54
C VAL A 66 3.59 13.12 1.56
N VAL A 67 2.51 13.82 1.95
CA VAL A 67 1.49 13.30 2.88
C VAL A 67 0.88 12.00 2.35
N LEU A 68 0.52 11.96 1.07
CA LEU A 68 0.02 10.76 0.40
C LEU A 68 1.00 9.60 0.55
N ARG A 69 2.29 9.82 0.25
CA ARG A 69 3.30 8.75 0.30
C ARG A 69 3.60 8.24 1.70
N LEU A 70 3.76 9.14 2.66
CA LEU A 70 3.97 8.74 4.05
C LEU A 70 2.74 8.00 4.59
N SER A 71 1.54 8.37 4.16
CA SER A 71 0.32 7.65 4.48
C SER A 71 0.34 6.23 3.89
N LEU A 72 0.75 6.07 2.62
CA LEU A 72 0.90 4.73 2.02
C LEU A 72 1.95 3.88 2.74
N PHE A 73 3.08 4.46 3.14
CA PHE A 73 4.10 3.75 3.91
C PHE A 73 3.54 3.25 5.24
N ALA A 74 2.82 4.11 5.97
CA ALA A 74 2.19 3.76 7.23
C ALA A 74 1.11 2.67 7.06
N VAL A 75 0.27 2.75 6.01
CA VAL A 75 -0.71 1.71 5.68
C VAL A 75 -0.02 0.38 5.44
N LEU A 76 1.00 0.35 4.59
CA LEU A 76 1.73 -0.87 4.25
C LEU A 76 2.39 -1.47 5.48
N PHE A 77 3.04 -0.64 6.32
CA PHE A 77 3.64 -1.08 7.58
C PHE A 77 2.60 -1.74 8.50
N LEU A 78 1.43 -1.13 8.68
CA LEU A 78 0.37 -1.65 9.55
C LEU A 78 -0.31 -2.90 8.98
N LEU A 79 -0.62 -2.88 7.68
CA LEU A 79 -1.36 -3.96 7.02
C LEU A 79 -0.47 -5.19 6.83
N ALA A 80 0.76 -5.01 6.35
CA ALA A 80 1.70 -6.10 6.17
C ALA A 80 2.04 -6.79 7.48
N ALA A 81 2.18 -6.03 8.58
CA ALA A 81 2.35 -6.62 9.90
C ALA A 81 1.18 -7.53 10.32
N LYS A 82 -0.07 -7.14 9.99
CA LYS A 82 -1.25 -7.97 10.25
C LYS A 82 -1.31 -9.19 9.35
N ILE A 83 -0.98 -9.06 8.08
CA ILE A 83 -0.90 -10.19 7.14
C ILE A 83 0.16 -11.18 7.62
N ALA A 84 1.35 -10.71 7.97
CA ALA A 84 2.42 -11.56 8.54
C ALA A 84 1.97 -12.26 9.83
N ALA A 85 1.22 -11.57 10.70
CA ALA A 85 0.66 -12.18 11.90
C ALA A 85 -0.43 -13.23 11.58
N ALA A 86 -1.30 -12.96 10.62
CA ALA A 86 -2.37 -13.89 10.19
C ALA A 86 -1.79 -15.20 9.64
N TYR A 87 -0.69 -15.13 8.89
CA TYR A 87 0.03 -16.30 8.37
C TYR A 87 1.06 -16.88 9.36
N LYS A 88 1.07 -16.44 10.62
CA LYS A 88 2.00 -16.91 11.67
C LYS A 88 3.47 -16.88 11.23
N ALA A 89 3.88 -15.81 10.53
CA ALA A 89 5.22 -15.65 9.97
C ALA A 89 6.08 -14.70 10.83
N PRO A 90 6.81 -15.20 11.86
CA PRO A 90 7.56 -14.35 12.79
C PRO A 90 8.71 -13.60 12.10
N VAL A 91 9.35 -14.23 11.10
CA VAL A 91 10.43 -13.59 10.32
C VAL A 91 9.92 -12.39 9.55
N ALA A 92 8.84 -12.54 8.78
CA ALA A 92 8.22 -11.43 8.04
C ALA A 92 7.77 -10.31 8.99
N ARG A 93 7.17 -10.67 10.13
CA ARG A 93 6.77 -9.70 11.15
C ARG A 93 7.96 -8.96 11.77
N ARG A 94 9.09 -9.64 12.01
CA ARG A 94 10.33 -9.03 12.52
C ARG A 94 11.00 -8.16 11.47
N LEU A 95 10.98 -8.57 10.20
CA LEU A 95 11.49 -7.74 9.12
C LEU A 95 10.65 -6.47 8.94
N ILE A 96 9.32 -6.55 9.08
CA ILE A 96 8.45 -5.37 8.90
C ILE A 96 8.41 -4.46 10.15
N ARG A 97 8.23 -5.01 11.36
CA ARG A 97 8.07 -4.21 12.59
C ARG A 97 9.28 -4.17 13.52
N GLY A 98 10.28 -5.01 13.27
CA GLY A 98 11.50 -5.02 14.05
C GLY A 98 12.43 -3.87 13.67
N PRO A 99 13.66 -3.86 14.21
CA PRO A 99 14.61 -2.77 14.00
C PRO A 99 14.93 -2.55 12.52
N VAL A 100 15.04 -3.62 11.73
CA VAL A 100 15.30 -3.54 10.29
C VAL A 100 14.14 -2.84 9.57
N GLY A 101 12.90 -3.24 9.81
CA GLY A 101 11.75 -2.63 9.15
C GLY A 101 11.52 -1.19 9.55
N LEU A 102 11.77 -0.86 10.82
CA LEU A 102 11.77 0.52 11.30
C LEU A 102 12.86 1.35 10.61
N ALA A 103 14.08 0.83 10.49
CA ALA A 103 15.16 1.48 9.78
C ALA A 103 14.83 1.68 8.28
N VAL A 104 14.23 0.68 7.63
CA VAL A 104 13.86 0.77 6.20
C VAL A 104 12.74 1.79 5.98
N VAL A 105 11.69 1.79 6.80
CA VAL A 105 10.61 2.78 6.66
C VAL A 105 11.08 4.18 7.04
N SER A 106 11.93 4.34 8.05
CA SER A 106 12.49 5.64 8.42
C SER A 106 13.43 6.17 7.35
N ALA A 107 14.33 5.34 6.82
CA ALA A 107 15.24 5.70 5.74
C ALA A 107 14.47 6.05 4.47
N SER A 108 13.43 5.28 4.12
CA SER A 108 12.58 5.58 2.97
C SER A 108 11.78 6.87 3.17
N SER A 109 11.25 7.11 4.37
CA SER A 109 10.51 8.35 4.70
C SER A 109 11.43 9.57 4.65
N ALA A 110 12.62 9.47 5.24
CA ALA A 110 13.64 10.51 5.20
C ALA A 110 14.12 10.76 3.76
N GLY A 111 14.30 9.70 2.96
CA GLY A 111 14.66 9.82 1.55
C GLY A 111 13.57 10.52 0.72
N ILE A 112 12.30 10.19 0.94
CA ILE A 112 11.16 10.90 0.33
C ILE A 112 11.17 12.38 0.68
N LEU A 113 11.38 12.72 1.96
CA LEU A 113 11.46 14.11 2.41
C LEU A 113 12.67 14.84 1.81
N ALA A 114 13.85 14.21 1.85
CA ALA A 114 15.07 14.78 1.29
C ALA A 114 14.94 15.03 -0.21
N MET A 115 14.46 14.05 -0.98
CA MET A 115 14.25 14.23 -2.41
C MET A 115 13.21 15.30 -2.71
N TYR A 116 12.14 15.38 -1.92
CA TYR A 116 11.13 16.43 -2.05
C TYR A 116 11.72 17.84 -1.83
N PHE A 117 12.47 18.06 -0.75
CA PHE A 117 13.09 19.36 -0.47
C PHE A 117 14.22 19.73 -1.43
N LEU A 118 14.82 18.74 -2.10
CA LEU A 118 15.81 18.95 -3.16
C LEU A 118 15.17 19.13 -4.55
N SER A 119 13.87 18.89 -4.70
CA SER A 119 13.15 19.08 -5.97
C SER A 119 12.58 20.49 -6.07
N GLU A 120 12.61 21.06 -7.27
CA GLU A 120 12.00 22.35 -7.56
C GLU A 120 10.54 22.13 -7.99
N LEU A 121 9.62 22.19 -7.02
CA LEU A 121 8.23 21.77 -7.19
C LEU A 121 7.27 22.96 -7.15
N HIS A 122 7.23 23.74 -8.24
CA HIS A 122 6.33 24.90 -8.35
C HIS A 122 4.99 24.51 -8.98
N GLY A 123 3.90 24.63 -8.21
CA GLY A 123 2.53 24.36 -8.65
C GLY A 123 2.08 22.92 -8.40
N SER A 124 0.77 22.69 -8.39
CA SER A 124 0.20 21.39 -7.98
C SER A 124 0.13 20.39 -9.13
N SER A 125 0.83 19.27 -9.01
CA SER A 125 0.81 18.12 -9.93
C SER A 125 0.56 16.82 -9.17
N PRO A 126 -0.63 16.20 -9.28
CA PRO A 126 -0.92 14.92 -8.65
C PRO A 126 0.11 13.86 -9.05
N GLY A 127 0.73 13.23 -8.06
CA GLY A 127 1.77 12.24 -8.30
C GLY A 127 3.02 12.80 -8.97
N LEU A 128 3.27 14.12 -8.92
CA LEU A 128 4.44 14.78 -9.50
C LEU A 128 4.64 14.51 -10.99
N ALA A 129 3.57 14.20 -11.73
CA ALA A 129 3.66 13.78 -13.12
C ALA A 129 4.27 14.85 -14.05
N ALA A 130 4.14 16.13 -13.67
CA ALA A 130 4.69 17.26 -14.42
C ALA A 130 6.21 17.44 -14.24
N PHE A 131 6.83 16.77 -13.26
CA PHE A 131 8.22 16.99 -12.86
C PHE A 131 9.12 15.75 -13.04
N PHE A 132 8.72 14.82 -13.92
CA PHE A 132 9.47 13.57 -14.16
C PHE A 132 10.81 13.78 -14.86
N ASP A 133 11.07 14.97 -15.38
CA ASP A 133 12.35 15.42 -15.93
C ASP A 133 13.42 15.61 -14.83
N GLN A 134 13.01 15.88 -13.59
CA GLN A 134 13.95 16.08 -12.49
C GLN A 134 14.47 14.74 -11.92
N PRO A 135 15.79 14.56 -11.80
CA PRO A 135 16.37 13.32 -11.25
C PRO A 135 15.96 13.09 -9.79
N THR A 136 15.73 14.16 -9.03
CA THR A 136 15.26 14.12 -7.63
C THR A 136 13.84 13.55 -7.55
N VAL A 137 12.94 13.89 -8.48
CA VAL A 137 11.58 13.35 -8.56
C VAL A 137 11.58 11.89 -9.01
N VAL A 138 12.48 11.52 -9.92
CA VAL A 138 12.69 10.11 -10.30
C VAL A 138 13.18 9.30 -9.10
N ALA A 139 14.19 9.79 -8.37
CA ALA A 139 14.67 9.15 -7.14
C ALA A 139 13.57 9.04 -6.08
N TYR A 140 12.78 10.11 -5.89
CA TYR A 140 11.60 10.12 -5.03
C TYR A 140 10.67 8.94 -5.40
N MET A 141 10.33 8.77 -6.68
CA MET A 141 9.50 7.65 -7.18
C MET A 141 10.08 6.28 -6.88
N TRP A 142 11.38 6.10 -7.12
CA TRP A 142 12.10 4.87 -6.85
C TRP A 142 12.10 4.50 -5.36
N ILE A 143 12.29 5.45 -4.46
CA ILE A 143 12.23 5.21 -3.01
C ILE A 143 10.84 4.72 -2.61
N GLY A 144 9.79 5.37 -3.14
CA GLY A 144 8.39 4.97 -2.92
C GLY A 144 8.11 3.52 -3.29
N ARG A 145 8.48 3.14 -4.52
CA ARG A 145 8.29 1.78 -5.05
C ARG A 145 9.22 0.77 -4.38
N GLY A 146 10.43 1.18 -4.03
CA GLY A 146 11.40 0.38 -3.30
C GLY A 146 10.86 -0.08 -1.95
N TYR A 147 10.26 0.83 -1.18
CA TYR A 147 9.60 0.45 0.08
C TYR A 147 8.42 -0.52 -0.13
N GLN A 148 7.58 -0.27 -1.14
CA GLN A 148 6.48 -1.16 -1.49
C GLN A 148 6.96 -2.58 -1.83
N ALA A 149 7.99 -2.68 -2.66
CA ALA A 149 8.60 -3.95 -3.05
C ALA A 149 9.27 -4.65 -1.85
N TYR A 150 9.95 -3.91 -0.97
CA TYR A 150 10.51 -4.45 0.26
C TYR A 150 9.44 -5.11 1.13
N VAL A 151 8.33 -4.41 1.39
CA VAL A 151 7.22 -4.94 2.19
C VAL A 151 6.59 -6.16 1.50
N ALA A 152 6.38 -6.10 0.19
CA ALA A 152 5.85 -7.22 -0.59
C ALA A 152 6.77 -8.45 -0.51
N ALA A 153 8.08 -8.26 -0.71
CA ALA A 153 9.08 -9.32 -0.65
C ALA A 153 9.12 -10.01 0.72
N CYS A 154 8.93 -9.24 1.81
CA CYS A 154 8.83 -9.83 3.16
C CYS A 154 7.63 -10.77 3.32
N LEU A 155 6.54 -10.54 2.58
CA LEU A 155 5.31 -11.33 2.67
C LEU A 155 5.28 -12.54 1.72
N VAL A 156 5.97 -12.48 0.59
CA VAL A 156 6.00 -13.57 -0.42
C VAL A 156 6.30 -14.95 0.20
N PRO A 157 7.34 -15.14 1.04
CA PRO A 157 7.62 -16.46 1.61
C PRO A 157 6.51 -16.96 2.54
N ALA A 158 5.87 -16.05 3.28
CA ALA A 158 4.80 -16.39 4.22
C ALA A 158 3.54 -16.83 3.46
N THR A 159 3.13 -16.07 2.45
CA THR A 159 1.97 -16.39 1.61
C THR A 159 2.23 -17.61 0.74
N GLY A 160 3.44 -17.77 0.21
CA GLY A 160 3.83 -18.94 -0.57
C GLY A 160 3.76 -20.24 0.25
N ARG A 161 4.34 -20.25 1.45
CA ARG A 161 4.23 -21.41 2.36
C ARG A 161 2.77 -21.76 2.68
N ALA A 162 1.92 -20.75 2.91
CA ALA A 162 0.51 -20.98 3.16
C ALA A 162 -0.24 -21.53 1.93
N ALA A 163 0.08 -21.06 0.72
CA ALA A 163 -0.51 -21.54 -0.53
C ALA A 163 -0.27 -23.04 -0.78
N PHE A 164 0.94 -23.51 -0.45
CA PHE A 164 1.35 -24.91 -0.61
C PHE A 164 1.16 -25.78 0.65
N SER A 165 0.50 -25.26 1.68
CA SER A 165 0.23 -25.99 2.91
C SER A 165 -1.03 -26.87 2.82
N ARG A 166 -1.32 -27.60 3.91
CA ARG A 166 -2.56 -28.41 4.06
C ARG A 166 -3.77 -27.61 4.55
N LEU A 167 -3.76 -26.28 4.38
CA LEU A 167 -4.91 -25.44 4.71
C LEU A 167 -6.12 -25.77 3.82
N PRO A 168 -7.35 -25.40 4.24
CA PRO A 168 -8.54 -25.51 3.39
C PRO A 168 -8.33 -24.84 2.02
N ALA A 169 -8.99 -25.37 0.98
CA ALA A 169 -8.78 -24.92 -0.40
C ALA A 169 -8.98 -23.40 -0.59
N LEU A 170 -9.95 -22.81 0.12
CA LEU A 170 -10.20 -21.36 0.09
C LEU A 170 -9.05 -20.55 0.69
N ASP A 171 -8.48 -21.00 1.82
CA ASP A 171 -7.34 -20.34 2.46
C ASP A 171 -6.08 -20.46 1.61
N ARG A 172 -5.89 -21.60 0.93
CA ARG A 172 -4.80 -21.81 -0.02
C ARG A 172 -4.93 -20.92 -1.25
N ALA A 173 -6.13 -20.82 -1.82
CA ALA A 173 -6.42 -19.93 -2.95
C ALA A 173 -6.20 -18.46 -2.56
N ALA A 174 -6.63 -18.07 -1.36
CA ALA A 174 -6.39 -16.73 -0.82
C ALA A 174 -4.89 -16.43 -0.68
N ALA A 175 -4.14 -17.37 -0.11
CA ALA A 175 -2.69 -17.25 0.06
C ALA A 175 -1.95 -17.23 -1.27
N LEU A 176 -2.34 -18.06 -2.24
CA LEU A 176 -1.76 -18.08 -3.58
C LEU A 176 -2.01 -16.76 -4.30
N SER A 177 -3.25 -16.25 -4.24
CA SER A 177 -3.61 -14.96 -4.83
C SER A 177 -2.79 -13.82 -4.24
N MET A 178 -2.67 -13.74 -2.90
CA MET A 178 -1.78 -12.76 -2.26
C MET A 178 -0.31 -12.93 -2.64
N CYS A 179 0.18 -14.18 -2.72
CA CYS A 179 1.56 -14.48 -3.06
C CYS A 179 1.91 -14.00 -4.47
N LEU A 180 1.05 -14.28 -5.45
CA LEU A 180 1.22 -13.81 -6.83
C LEU A 180 1.13 -12.28 -6.90
N GLY A 181 0.21 -11.67 -6.13
CA GLY A 181 0.11 -10.22 -6.05
C GLY A 181 1.37 -9.56 -5.49
N PHE A 182 1.92 -10.06 -4.37
CA PHE A 182 3.16 -9.53 -3.80
C PHE A 182 4.38 -9.79 -4.68
N ALA A 183 4.46 -10.97 -5.32
CA ALA A 183 5.51 -11.26 -6.29
C ALA A 183 5.43 -10.31 -7.50
N GLY A 184 4.21 -9.97 -7.96
CA GLY A 184 3.99 -8.99 -9.01
C GLY A 184 4.44 -7.58 -8.64
N VAL A 185 4.25 -7.15 -7.38
CA VAL A 185 4.80 -5.86 -6.88
C VAL A 185 6.32 -5.87 -6.95
N CYS A 186 6.98 -6.95 -6.50
CA CYS A 186 8.43 -7.08 -6.62
C CYS A 186 8.90 -7.06 -8.08
N LEU A 187 8.21 -7.81 -8.94
CA LEU A 187 8.50 -7.87 -10.36
C LEU A 187 8.32 -6.51 -11.04
N THR A 188 7.35 -5.70 -10.61
CA THR A 188 7.16 -4.34 -11.13
C THR A 188 8.41 -3.50 -10.92
N LEU A 189 9.05 -3.59 -9.75
CA LEU A 189 10.29 -2.86 -9.47
C LEU A 189 11.46 -3.37 -10.33
N VAL A 190 11.60 -4.69 -10.46
CA VAL A 190 12.66 -5.30 -11.28
C VAL A 190 12.49 -4.96 -12.74
N VAL A 191 11.27 -5.14 -13.27
CA VAL A 191 10.92 -4.77 -14.64
C VAL A 191 11.27 -3.32 -14.80
N GLN A 192 10.81 -2.39 -13.94
CA GLN A 192 11.15 -0.96 -13.98
C GLN A 192 12.66 -0.64 -14.00
N ALA A 193 13.53 -1.55 -13.56
CA ALA A 193 14.97 -1.31 -13.58
C ALA A 193 15.64 -1.73 -14.89
N THR A 194 15.07 -2.69 -15.64
CA THR A 194 15.75 -3.36 -16.76
C THR A 194 15.52 -2.75 -18.15
N GLY A 195 14.90 -1.57 -18.24
CA GLY A 195 14.55 -0.93 -19.52
C GLY A 195 13.41 -1.60 -20.31
N TRP A 196 12.89 -2.75 -19.86
CA TRP A 196 11.84 -3.52 -20.56
C TRP A 196 10.41 -2.99 -20.27
N HIS A 197 10.27 -1.69 -20.00
CA HIS A 197 9.02 -1.10 -19.50
C HIS A 197 8.08 -0.74 -20.63
N GLY A 198 7.22 -1.69 -21.02
CA GLY A 198 6.03 -1.34 -21.78
C GLY A 198 4.97 -0.69 -20.88
N ALA A 199 4.30 0.37 -21.35
CA ALA A 199 3.18 0.98 -20.61
C ALA A 199 2.08 -0.05 -20.28
N ALA A 200 1.79 -0.96 -21.22
CA ALA A 200 0.86 -2.07 -21.03
C ALA A 200 1.35 -3.07 -19.97
N LEU A 201 2.62 -3.45 -19.99
CA LEU A 201 3.22 -4.38 -19.02
C LEU A 201 3.21 -3.78 -17.60
N MET A 202 3.61 -2.53 -17.45
CA MET A 202 3.60 -1.84 -16.16
C MET A 202 2.19 -1.66 -15.60
N THR A 203 1.21 -1.39 -16.47
CA THR A 203 -0.21 -1.31 -16.11
C THR A 203 -0.71 -2.69 -15.66
N ALA A 204 -0.46 -3.74 -16.44
CA ALA A 204 -0.86 -5.10 -16.11
C ALA A 204 -0.25 -5.59 -14.79
N LEU A 205 1.05 -5.37 -14.58
CA LEU A 205 1.74 -5.75 -13.34
C LEU A 205 1.21 -4.97 -12.14
N SER A 206 1.06 -3.64 -12.24
CA SER A 206 0.62 -2.80 -11.12
C SER A 206 -0.83 -3.10 -10.72
N PHE A 207 -1.76 -3.03 -11.68
CA PHE A 207 -3.18 -3.26 -11.39
C PHE A 207 -3.48 -4.73 -11.14
N GLY A 208 -2.85 -5.64 -11.87
CA GLY A 208 -2.98 -7.09 -11.63
C GLY A 208 -2.50 -7.48 -10.24
N SER A 209 -1.38 -6.93 -9.78
CA SER A 209 -0.89 -7.16 -8.41
C SER A 209 -1.88 -6.67 -7.35
N ILE A 210 -2.44 -5.47 -7.53
CA ILE A 210 -3.45 -4.91 -6.61
C ILE A 210 -4.69 -5.81 -6.58
N LEU A 211 -5.20 -6.24 -7.75
CA LEU A 211 -6.36 -7.11 -7.86
C LEU A 211 -6.14 -8.47 -7.19
N LEU A 212 -4.95 -9.06 -7.37
CA LEU A 212 -4.59 -10.32 -6.74
C LEU A 212 -4.49 -10.20 -5.21
N VAL A 213 -3.87 -9.14 -4.69
CA VAL A 213 -3.83 -8.90 -3.24
C VAL A 213 -5.24 -8.66 -2.69
N ALA A 214 -6.06 -7.86 -3.37
CA ALA A 214 -7.44 -7.57 -2.97
C ALA A 214 -8.31 -8.84 -2.98
N ALA A 215 -8.26 -9.63 -4.04
CA ALA A 215 -8.97 -10.90 -4.16
C ALA A 215 -8.55 -11.87 -3.04
N GLY A 216 -7.25 -11.97 -2.75
CA GLY A 216 -6.75 -12.74 -1.63
C GLY A 216 -7.35 -12.29 -0.29
N LEU A 217 -7.40 -10.98 -0.01
CA LEU A 217 -8.00 -10.46 1.22
C LEU A 217 -9.50 -10.77 1.32
N VAL A 218 -10.23 -10.66 0.22
CA VAL A 218 -11.66 -11.02 0.15
C VAL A 218 -11.86 -12.52 0.40
N LEU A 219 -11.03 -13.38 -0.19
CA LEU A 219 -11.11 -14.82 0.03
C LEU A 219 -10.81 -15.21 1.48
N VAL A 220 -9.84 -14.55 2.14
CA VAL A 220 -9.61 -14.73 3.59
C VAL A 220 -10.86 -14.35 4.39
N TRP A 221 -11.52 -13.24 4.03
CA TRP A 221 -12.75 -12.80 4.68
C TRP A 221 -13.91 -13.79 4.48
N VAL A 222 -14.10 -14.29 3.25
CA VAL A 222 -15.11 -15.31 2.94
C VAL A 222 -14.83 -16.61 3.69
N SER A 223 -13.57 -17.04 3.76
CA SER A 223 -13.16 -18.19 4.55
C SER A 223 -13.46 -18.00 6.03
N TYR A 224 -13.16 -16.82 6.58
CA TYR A 224 -13.48 -16.47 7.96
C TYR A 224 -15.00 -16.56 8.24
N MET A 225 -15.84 -16.03 7.35
CA MET A 225 -17.31 -16.10 7.50
C MET A 225 -17.86 -17.53 7.41
N ARG A 226 -17.19 -18.43 6.66
CA ARG A 226 -17.60 -19.83 6.51
C ARG A 226 -17.13 -20.75 7.64
N ARG A 227 -16.24 -20.30 8.52
CA ARG A 227 -15.79 -21.11 9.66
C ARG A 227 -16.90 -21.16 10.71
N PRO A 228 -17.40 -22.33 11.10
CA PRO A 228 -18.37 -22.42 12.20
C PRO A 228 -17.72 -21.88 13.47
N VAL A 229 -18.39 -20.93 14.12
CA VAL A 229 -18.00 -20.45 15.45
C VAL A 229 -18.07 -21.66 16.37
N LYS A 230 -16.92 -22.21 16.76
CA LYS A 230 -16.86 -23.15 17.88
C LYS A 230 -17.14 -22.32 19.13
N HIS A 231 -18.38 -22.36 19.60
CA HIS A 231 -18.76 -21.99 20.96
C HIS A 231 -18.13 -22.96 21.96
#